data_AF-A0A509LBZ8-F1
#
_entry.id   AF-A0A509LBZ8-F1
#
_cell.length_a   1.000
_cell.length_b   1.000
_cell.length_c   1.000
_cell.angle_alpha   90.00
_cell.angle_beta   90.00
_cell.angle_gamma   90.00
#
_symmetry.space_group_name_H-M   'P 1'
#
loop_
_entity.id
_entity.type
_entity.pdbx_description
1 polymer ?
#
loop_
_entity_poly.entity_id
_entity_poly.type
_entity_poly.pdbx_seq_one_letter_code
_entity_poly.pdbx_strand_id
1 'polypeptide(L)'
;QQRFSQEDIFRNFDLGDILKDFGFGGSRGGGFSSAFGRGRRQGGMGQNPFFGNMGGGGFGQQQPRVKGKDIEYEIPLTLHEIINGTQKTITINQGGVAKAIQVKIPKGLTQGKKIRLAGKGEISPHGGPSGNLYIKANAIPSNGYAIEGNDILLSKKVLLTQALLGDTIEIVTPDGTAINLKLPAGTNHKAKMRVPRHGIPQMKGNGCGDLFVVINITMPKTLTKKQKELLQQLEKTGL
;
A
#
# COMPACT_ATOMS: atom_id res chain seq x y z
N GLN A 1 40.36 2.15 -21.11
CA GLN A 1 39.45 1.21 -20.41
C GLN A 1 38.13 1.21 -21.16
N GLN A 2 37.86 0.14 -21.90
CA GLN A 2 36.80 0.05 -22.90
C GLN A 2 35.43 -0.25 -22.26
N ARG A 3 34.38 0.33 -22.83
CA ARG A 3 32.97 0.15 -22.44
C ARG A 3 32.43 -1.13 -23.09
N PHE A 4 31.80 -2.01 -22.31
CA PHE A 4 31.06 -3.16 -22.83
C PHE A 4 29.56 -2.83 -22.96
N SER A 5 29.03 -3.05 -24.15
CA SER A 5 27.63 -2.97 -24.56
C SER A 5 26.85 -4.21 -24.11
N GLN A 6 25.53 -4.09 -23.92
CA GLN A 6 24.66 -5.18 -23.46
C GLN A 6 24.33 -6.23 -24.54
N GLU A 7 25.06 -6.28 -25.66
CA GLU A 7 24.80 -7.24 -26.75
C GLU A 7 25.50 -8.62 -26.61
N ASP A 8 26.35 -8.84 -25.61
CA ASP A 8 27.14 -10.10 -25.52
C ASP A 8 26.64 -11.15 -24.52
N ILE A 9 25.50 -10.92 -23.86
CA ILE A 9 25.00 -11.83 -22.81
C ILE A 9 24.27 -13.07 -23.38
N PHE A 10 23.88 -13.09 -24.66
CA PHE A 10 23.04 -14.17 -25.21
C PHE A 10 23.54 -14.81 -26.51
N ARG A 11 24.84 -15.11 -26.62
CA ARG A 11 25.37 -15.89 -27.76
C ARG A 11 25.70 -17.35 -27.46
N ASN A 12 25.73 -17.78 -26.20
CA ASN A 12 26.15 -19.14 -25.85
C ASN A 12 25.12 -19.92 -25.00
N PHE A 13 23.83 -19.74 -25.25
CA PHE A 13 22.82 -20.71 -24.79
C PHE A 13 22.48 -21.65 -25.93
N ASP A 14 23.22 -22.75 -26.00
CA ASP A 14 23.00 -23.83 -26.95
C ASP A 14 21.85 -24.70 -26.44
N LEU A 15 20.68 -24.61 -27.09
CA LEU A 15 19.47 -25.36 -26.75
C LEU A 15 19.55 -26.84 -27.14
N GLY A 16 20.69 -27.30 -27.69
CA GLY A 16 20.92 -28.67 -28.12
C GLY A 16 21.18 -29.69 -26.99
N ASP A 17 21.58 -29.24 -25.79
CA ASP A 17 21.95 -30.17 -24.71
C ASP A 17 20.86 -30.38 -23.64
N ILE A 18 19.84 -29.53 -23.57
CA ILE A 18 18.68 -29.74 -22.69
C ILE A 18 17.71 -30.80 -23.26
N LEU A 19 17.76 -31.05 -24.57
CA LEU A 19 16.90 -32.04 -25.23
C LEU A 19 17.43 -33.49 -25.11
N LYS A 20 18.65 -33.69 -24.59
CA LYS A 20 19.22 -35.03 -24.35
C LYS A 20 18.82 -35.61 -22.98
N ASP A 21 18.52 -34.77 -21.99
CA ASP A 21 18.08 -35.23 -20.66
C ASP A 21 16.57 -35.52 -20.57
N PHE A 22 15.77 -34.99 -21.51
CA PHE A 22 14.37 -35.39 -21.69
C PHE A 22 14.31 -36.48 -22.77
N GLY A 23 14.65 -37.71 -22.37
CA GLY A 23 14.77 -38.89 -23.22
C GLY A 23 13.55 -39.18 -24.11
N PHE A 24 13.54 -38.59 -25.30
CA PHE A 24 12.58 -38.87 -26.36
C PHE A 24 13.33 -39.45 -27.57
N GLY A 25 13.79 -40.69 -27.43
CA GLY A 25 14.55 -41.38 -28.47
C GLY A 25 14.38 -42.90 -28.42
N GLY A 26 13.63 -43.44 -29.38
CA GLY A 26 13.94 -44.70 -30.06
C GLY A 26 13.85 -46.04 -29.28
N SER A 27 12.80 -46.80 -29.62
CA SER A 27 12.77 -48.26 -29.78
C SER A 27 12.93 -49.22 -28.58
N ARG A 28 11.96 -50.15 -28.54
CA ARG A 28 11.98 -51.52 -28.00
C ARG A 28 11.88 -51.71 -26.48
N GLY A 29 10.71 -52.22 -26.07
CA GLY A 29 10.65 -53.31 -25.09
C GLY A 29 9.84 -53.03 -23.84
N GLY A 30 8.92 -53.95 -23.53
CA GLY A 30 8.59 -54.27 -22.14
C GLY A 30 7.34 -53.59 -21.59
N GLY A 31 6.27 -54.39 -21.46
CA GLY A 31 4.95 -53.95 -21.01
C GLY A 31 4.89 -53.38 -19.60
N PHE A 32 3.91 -52.50 -19.40
CA PHE A 32 3.11 -52.43 -18.20
C PHE A 32 1.69 -52.04 -18.60
N SER A 33 0.86 -53.04 -18.91
CA SER A 33 -0.58 -52.89 -18.86
C SER A 33 -1.15 -54.08 -18.11
N SER A 34 -1.69 -53.79 -16.93
CA SER A 34 -2.59 -54.66 -16.20
C SER A 34 -3.48 -53.77 -15.36
N ALA A 35 -4.65 -53.44 -15.89
CA ALA A 35 -5.91 -53.58 -15.17
C ALA A 35 -7.09 -53.09 -16.06
N PHE A 36 -8.11 -53.94 -16.11
CA PHE A 36 -9.48 -53.73 -16.62
C PHE A 36 -9.79 -54.11 -18.07
N GLY A 37 -10.31 -55.34 -18.20
CA GLY A 37 -11.63 -55.53 -18.82
C GLY A 37 -11.63 -56.03 -20.27
N ARG A 38 -11.63 -57.35 -20.43
CA ARG A 38 -11.98 -58.05 -21.69
C ARG A 38 -13.45 -57.79 -22.06
N GLY A 39 -13.69 -57.46 -23.32
CA GLY A 39 -15.00 -57.54 -23.98
C GLY A 39 -14.85 -57.48 -25.50
N ARG A 40 -14.74 -58.64 -26.15
CA ARG A 40 -14.70 -58.83 -27.61
C ARG A 40 -16.06 -58.52 -28.26
N ARG A 41 -16.07 -57.82 -29.41
CA ARG A 41 -16.99 -57.96 -30.58
C ARG A 41 -16.44 -57.05 -31.71
N GLN A 42 -15.74 -57.59 -32.70
CA GLN A 42 -16.21 -58.10 -34.00
C GLN A 42 -16.62 -57.00 -35.00
N GLY A 43 -15.75 -56.77 -36.01
CA GLY A 43 -16.12 -56.42 -37.39
C GLY A 43 -16.33 -54.95 -37.73
N GLY A 44 -15.48 -54.37 -38.58
CA GLY A 44 -15.77 -53.10 -39.25
C GLY A 44 -14.56 -52.40 -39.85
N MET A 45 -14.32 -52.66 -41.13
CA MET A 45 -13.84 -51.74 -42.17
C MET A 45 -12.78 -50.67 -41.79
N GLY A 46 -11.59 -50.80 -42.40
CA GLY A 46 -10.51 -49.84 -42.26
C GLY A 46 -10.90 -48.41 -42.63
N GLN A 47 -10.68 -47.51 -41.68
CA GLN A 47 -10.45 -46.10 -41.93
C GLN A 47 -9.25 -45.68 -41.07
N ASN A 48 -8.14 -45.36 -41.73
CA ASN A 48 -6.99 -44.76 -41.10
C ASN A 48 -7.39 -43.37 -40.57
N PRO A 49 -7.26 -43.07 -39.26
CA PRO A 49 -7.58 -41.75 -38.71
C PRO A 49 -6.50 -40.69 -39.02
N PHE A 50 -5.53 -41.00 -39.90
CA PHE A 50 -4.38 -40.15 -40.21
C PHE A 50 -4.50 -39.36 -41.52
N PHE A 51 -5.56 -39.54 -42.32
CA PHE A 51 -5.75 -38.83 -43.58
C PHE A 51 -7.18 -38.32 -43.72
N GLY A 52 -7.45 -37.16 -43.10
CA GLY A 52 -8.77 -36.57 -43.13
C GLY A 52 -8.83 -35.12 -42.65
N ASN A 53 -7.84 -34.28 -42.98
CA ASN A 53 -8.05 -32.82 -43.09
C ASN A 53 -6.86 -32.13 -43.80
N MET A 54 -6.67 -32.41 -45.09
CA MET A 54 -5.81 -31.59 -45.95
C MET A 54 -6.74 -30.68 -46.78
N GLY A 55 -7.40 -29.77 -46.08
CA GLY A 55 -8.28 -28.74 -46.63
C GLY A 55 -7.69 -27.36 -46.30
N GLY A 56 -7.14 -26.70 -47.31
CA GLY A 56 -6.59 -25.35 -47.21
C GLY A 56 -7.63 -24.34 -46.74
N GLY A 57 -7.21 -23.50 -45.81
CA GLY A 57 -7.97 -22.37 -45.30
C GLY A 57 -7.15 -21.74 -44.19
N GLY A 58 -6.42 -20.68 -44.51
CA GLY A 58 -5.59 -19.96 -43.56
C GLY A 58 -6.42 -19.45 -42.39
N PHE A 59 -6.44 -20.21 -41.30
CA PHE A 59 -6.84 -19.72 -40.00
C PHE A 59 -5.71 -18.79 -39.53
N GLY A 60 -5.84 -17.51 -39.86
CA GLY A 60 -5.08 -16.49 -39.15
C GLY A 60 -5.36 -16.68 -37.67
N GLN A 61 -4.36 -17.16 -36.92
CA GLN A 61 -4.44 -17.18 -35.46
C GLN A 61 -4.69 -15.74 -35.02
N GLN A 62 -5.94 -15.40 -34.72
CA GLN A 62 -6.22 -14.16 -34.01
C GLN A 62 -5.50 -14.27 -32.69
N GLN A 63 -4.42 -13.48 -32.55
CA GLN A 63 -3.70 -13.38 -31.30
C GLN A 63 -4.72 -13.06 -30.18
N PRO A 64 -4.67 -13.77 -29.04
CA PRO A 64 -5.59 -13.52 -27.96
C PRO A 64 -5.45 -12.07 -27.48
N ARG A 65 -6.59 -11.38 -27.32
CA ARG A 65 -6.61 -10.01 -26.80
C ARG A 65 -6.12 -10.01 -25.35
N VAL A 66 -4.86 -9.66 -25.14
CA VAL A 66 -4.26 -9.60 -23.81
C VAL A 66 -4.73 -8.33 -23.10
N LYS A 67 -5.03 -8.42 -21.80
CA LYS A 67 -5.36 -7.24 -20.97
C LYS A 67 -4.11 -6.37 -20.76
N GLY A 68 -4.27 -5.05 -20.77
CA GLY A 68 -3.21 -4.11 -20.38
C GLY A 68 -2.78 -4.28 -18.91
N LYS A 69 -1.55 -3.85 -18.58
CA LYS A 69 -0.99 -4.01 -17.23
C LYS A 69 -1.68 -3.11 -16.21
N ASP A 70 -1.83 -3.61 -14.99
CA ASP A 70 -2.34 -2.80 -13.88
C ASP A 70 -1.24 -1.84 -13.40
N ILE A 71 -1.62 -0.60 -13.04
CA ILE A 71 -0.73 0.45 -12.55
C ILE A 71 -1.00 0.64 -11.06
N GLU A 72 0.05 0.86 -10.27
CA GLU A 72 -0.09 1.35 -8.89
C GLU A 72 0.42 2.79 -8.80
N TYR A 73 -0.33 3.65 -8.11
CA TYR A 73 0.01 5.05 -7.88
C TYR A 73 -0.08 5.37 -6.40
N GLU A 74 0.99 5.94 -5.85
CA GLU A 74 1.03 6.42 -4.47
C GLU A 74 0.68 7.90 -4.43
N ILE A 75 -0.43 8.22 -3.77
CA ILE A 75 -0.89 9.60 -3.65
C ILE A 75 -0.49 10.18 -2.29
N PRO A 76 0.23 11.32 -2.25
CA PRO A 76 0.56 11.97 -1.01
C PRO A 76 -0.71 12.58 -0.38
N LEU A 77 -1.01 12.19 0.86
CA LEU A 77 -2.17 12.65 1.63
C LEU A 77 -1.75 13.21 2.97
N THR A 78 -2.29 14.37 3.30
CA THR A 78 -2.18 14.91 4.66
C THR A 78 -3.09 14.15 5.61
N LEU A 79 -2.80 14.20 6.91
CA LEU A 79 -3.62 13.56 7.93
C LEU A 79 -5.09 14.03 7.89
N HIS A 80 -5.29 15.33 7.71
CA HIS A 80 -6.63 15.92 7.54
C HIS A 80 -7.39 15.33 6.34
N GLU A 81 -6.72 15.16 5.19
CA GLU A 81 -7.32 14.54 4.00
C GLU A 81 -7.63 13.04 4.21
N ILE A 82 -6.82 12.32 4.98
CA ILE A 82 -7.09 10.92 5.31
C ILE A 82 -8.35 10.82 6.19
N ILE A 83 -8.55 11.75 7.11
CA ILE A 83 -9.68 11.72 8.07
C ILE A 83 -10.97 12.16 7.41
N ASN A 84 -10.95 13.25 6.64
CA ASN A 84 -12.15 13.83 6.05
C ASN A 84 -12.48 13.25 4.66
N GLY A 85 -11.51 12.58 4.02
CA GLY A 85 -11.59 12.25 2.61
C GLY A 85 -11.35 13.51 1.75
N THR A 86 -11.04 13.30 0.48
CA THR A 86 -10.76 14.42 -0.44
C THR A 86 -11.00 14.00 -1.89
N GLN A 87 -10.95 14.94 -2.81
CA GLN A 87 -10.87 14.67 -4.24
C GLN A 87 -9.55 15.22 -4.76
N LYS A 88 -8.78 14.38 -5.45
CA LYS A 88 -7.52 14.80 -6.08
C LYS A 88 -7.52 14.44 -7.55
N THR A 89 -6.89 15.28 -8.34
CA THR A 89 -6.60 15.00 -9.75
C THR A 89 -5.18 14.46 -9.83
N ILE A 90 -5.03 13.27 -10.39
CA ILE A 90 -3.73 12.65 -10.66
C ILE A 90 -3.50 12.57 -12.15
N THR A 91 -2.26 12.76 -12.56
CA THR A 91 -1.85 12.59 -13.96
C THR A 91 -1.16 11.26 -14.10
N ILE A 92 -1.69 10.40 -14.97
CA ILE A 92 -1.10 9.10 -15.30
C ILE A 92 -0.70 9.05 -16.77
N ASN A 93 0.38 8.35 -17.08
CA ASN A 93 0.80 8.12 -18.47
C ASN A 93 0.16 6.83 -18.97
N GLN A 94 -0.72 6.91 -19.96
CA GLN A 94 -1.34 5.77 -20.61
C GLN A 94 -0.84 5.69 -22.06
N GLY A 95 0.00 4.70 -22.36
CA GLY A 95 0.51 4.50 -23.73
C GLY A 95 1.26 5.71 -24.30
N GLY A 96 2.01 6.44 -23.45
CA GLY A 96 2.77 7.63 -23.85
C GLY A 96 2.01 8.96 -23.77
N VAL A 97 0.71 8.94 -23.45
CA VAL A 97 -0.10 10.17 -23.29
C VAL A 97 -0.41 10.40 -21.82
N ALA A 98 -0.10 11.61 -21.33
CA ALA A 98 -0.46 12.04 -19.99
C ALA A 98 -1.96 12.33 -19.91
N LYS A 99 -2.65 11.69 -18.97
CA LYS A 99 -4.09 11.82 -18.75
C LYS A 99 -4.38 12.20 -17.30
N ALA A 100 -5.09 13.30 -17.12
CA ALA A 100 -5.61 13.71 -15.82
C ALA A 100 -6.86 12.91 -15.46
N ILE A 101 -6.89 12.34 -14.25
CA ILE A 101 -8.00 11.59 -13.71
C ILE A 101 -8.34 12.14 -12.34
N GLN A 102 -9.59 12.55 -12.15
CA GLN A 102 -10.10 12.94 -10.85
C GLN A 102 -10.52 11.69 -10.07
N VAL A 103 -10.05 11.61 -8.82
CA VAL A 103 -10.27 10.46 -7.94
C VAL A 103 -10.85 10.95 -6.63
N LYS A 104 -11.96 10.34 -6.22
CA LYS A 104 -12.52 10.50 -4.89
C LYS A 104 -11.83 9.57 -3.92
N ILE A 105 -11.17 10.14 -2.92
CA ILE A 105 -10.45 9.44 -1.87
C ILE A 105 -11.38 9.33 -0.66
N PRO A 106 -11.80 8.10 -0.28
CA PRO A 106 -12.62 7.91 0.90
C PRO A 106 -11.80 8.20 2.16
N LYS A 107 -12.50 8.60 3.21
CA LYS A 107 -11.90 8.68 4.56
C LYS A 107 -11.31 7.33 4.98
N GLY A 108 -10.25 7.37 5.78
CA GLY A 108 -9.63 6.17 6.34
C GLY A 108 -8.76 5.38 5.37
N LEU A 109 -8.37 5.96 4.22
CA LEU A 109 -7.38 5.38 3.33
C LEU A 109 -5.98 5.49 3.96
N THR A 110 -5.59 4.44 4.67
CA THR A 110 -4.29 4.30 5.33
C THR A 110 -3.35 3.39 4.55
N GLN A 111 -2.10 3.30 5.00
CA GLN A 111 -1.10 2.40 4.41
C GLN A 111 -1.63 0.95 4.36
N GLY A 112 -1.37 0.26 3.25
CA GLY A 112 -1.84 -1.10 2.99
C GLY A 112 -3.25 -1.21 2.38
N LYS A 113 -4.07 -0.15 2.44
CA LYS A 113 -5.36 -0.09 1.73
C LYS A 113 -5.18 0.48 0.32
N LYS A 114 -6.02 0.05 -0.62
CA LYS A 114 -6.01 0.54 -2.01
C LYS A 114 -7.41 0.79 -2.57
N ILE A 115 -7.53 1.82 -3.40
CA ILE A 115 -8.70 2.09 -4.23
C ILE A 115 -8.43 1.52 -5.61
N ARG A 116 -9.40 0.82 -6.20
CA ARG A 116 -9.31 0.32 -7.58
C ARG A 116 -10.14 1.20 -8.53
N LEU A 117 -9.51 1.64 -9.60
CA LEU A 117 -10.15 2.30 -10.73
C LEU A 117 -10.05 1.38 -11.96
N ALA A 118 -11.17 0.76 -12.32
CA ALA A 118 -11.21 -0.22 -13.40
C ALA A 118 -10.96 0.42 -14.77
N GLY A 119 -10.15 -0.22 -15.61
CA GLY A 119 -9.84 0.24 -16.97
C GLY A 119 -8.98 1.51 -17.05
N LYS A 120 -8.45 2.00 -15.93
CA LYS A 120 -7.59 3.19 -15.87
C LYS A 120 -6.08 2.88 -15.77
N GLY A 121 -5.70 1.62 -15.94
CA GLY A 121 -4.29 1.18 -16.01
C GLY A 121 -3.70 1.38 -17.41
N GLU A 122 -2.71 0.57 -17.78
CA GLU A 122 -2.08 0.65 -19.10
C GLU A 122 -3.03 0.17 -20.20
N ILE A 123 -2.87 0.73 -21.40
CA ILE A 123 -3.59 0.29 -22.60
C ILE A 123 -3.06 -1.10 -22.98
N SER A 124 -3.94 -1.98 -23.45
CA SER A 124 -3.54 -3.29 -23.97
C SER A 124 -2.66 -3.13 -25.23
N PRO A 125 -1.53 -3.86 -25.33
CA PRO A 125 -0.75 -3.93 -26.57
C PRO A 125 -1.51 -4.48 -27.79
N HIS A 126 -2.45 -5.41 -27.59
CA HIS A 126 -3.16 -6.13 -28.68
C HIS A 126 -4.67 -5.82 -28.73
N GLY A 127 -5.06 -4.57 -28.43
CA GLY A 127 -6.48 -4.14 -28.53
C GLY A 127 -7.47 -4.81 -27.56
N GLY A 128 -6.97 -5.46 -26.51
CA GLY A 128 -7.75 -5.94 -25.36
C GLY A 128 -8.13 -4.83 -24.36
N PRO A 129 -8.79 -5.18 -23.25
CA PRO A 129 -9.18 -4.21 -22.23
C PRO A 129 -7.95 -3.62 -21.53
N SER A 130 -8.02 -2.34 -21.14
CA SER A 130 -6.97 -1.71 -20.33
C SER A 130 -6.84 -2.34 -18.94
N GLY A 131 -5.67 -2.15 -18.34
CA GLY A 131 -5.39 -2.46 -16.94
C GLY A 131 -6.28 -1.70 -15.95
N ASN A 132 -6.14 -2.03 -14.67
CA ASN A 132 -6.69 -1.24 -13.57
C ASN A 132 -5.64 -0.29 -13.02
N LEU A 133 -6.08 0.82 -12.43
CA LEU A 133 -5.24 1.68 -11.60
C LEU A 133 -5.57 1.43 -10.13
N TYR A 134 -4.56 1.12 -9.32
CA TYR A 134 -4.67 1.03 -7.88
C TYR A 134 -4.02 2.24 -7.22
N ILE A 135 -4.76 2.91 -6.34
CA ILE A 135 -4.27 4.07 -5.61
C ILE A 135 -4.03 3.69 -4.17
N LYS A 136 -2.79 3.90 -3.72
CA LYS A 136 -2.34 3.71 -2.34
C LYS A 136 -2.12 5.07 -1.69
N ALA A 137 -2.48 5.19 -0.42
CA ALA A 137 -2.16 6.39 0.35
C ALA A 137 -0.68 6.38 0.73
N ASN A 138 -0.03 7.52 0.55
CA ASN A 138 1.24 7.85 1.17
C ASN A 138 1.00 9.00 2.16
N ALA A 139 1.01 8.69 3.46
CA ALA A 139 0.72 9.70 4.48
C ALA A 139 1.92 10.66 4.61
N ILE A 140 1.67 11.94 4.37
CA ILE A 140 2.66 13.00 4.59
C ILE A 140 2.82 13.18 6.11
N PRO A 141 4.04 13.07 6.66
CA PRO A 141 4.29 13.37 8.06
C PRO A 141 3.88 14.82 8.39
N SER A 142 2.99 14.99 9.36
CA SER A 142 2.60 16.31 9.87
C SER A 142 3.30 16.59 11.19
N ASN A 143 3.76 17.83 11.38
CA ASN A 143 4.50 18.22 12.57
C ASN A 143 3.68 17.97 13.85
N GLY A 144 4.26 17.26 14.82
CA GLY A 144 3.63 16.95 16.11
C GLY A 144 2.67 15.76 16.10
N TYR A 145 2.31 15.18 14.95
CA TYR A 145 1.45 14.00 14.88
C TYR A 145 2.22 12.74 14.46
N ALA A 146 1.89 11.61 15.11
CA ALA A 146 2.30 10.28 14.69
C ALA A 146 1.07 9.38 14.51
N ILE A 147 1.08 8.52 13.49
CA ILE A 147 -0.01 7.58 13.22
C ILE A 147 0.40 6.21 13.80
N GLU A 148 -0.41 5.67 14.70
CA GLU A 148 -0.28 4.31 15.25
C GLU A 148 -1.54 3.50 14.92
N GLY A 149 -1.52 2.80 13.78
CA GLY A 149 -2.68 2.07 13.29
C GLY A 149 -3.81 3.01 12.88
N ASN A 150 -4.92 3.02 13.63
CA ASN A 150 -6.00 3.99 13.45
C ASN A 150 -5.94 5.12 14.49
N ASP A 151 -5.07 5.02 15.49
CA ASP A 151 -4.92 6.04 16.52
C ASP A 151 -3.86 7.06 16.10
N ILE A 152 -3.94 8.24 16.69
CA ILE A 152 -3.05 9.36 16.39
C ILE A 152 -2.43 9.83 17.70
N LEU A 153 -1.11 10.04 17.73
CA LEU A 153 -0.44 10.68 18.86
C LEU A 153 -0.11 12.12 18.52
N LEU A 154 -0.54 13.05 19.37
CA LEU A 154 -0.20 14.46 19.29
C LEU A 154 0.77 14.81 20.42
N SER A 155 2.00 15.19 20.06
CA SER A 155 2.97 15.69 21.03
C SER A 155 2.71 17.16 21.36
N LYS A 156 2.19 17.43 22.55
CA LYS A 156 1.92 18.79 23.03
C LYS A 156 2.95 19.21 24.07
N LYS A 157 3.65 20.31 23.81
CA LYS A 157 4.59 20.90 24.77
C LYS A 157 3.83 21.76 25.77
N VAL A 158 4.16 21.60 27.06
CA VAL A 158 3.59 22.40 28.16
C VAL A 158 4.72 22.89 29.07
N LEU A 159 4.47 23.97 29.81
CA LEU A 159 5.39 24.50 30.81
C LEU A 159 5.36 23.65 32.09
N LEU A 160 6.46 23.65 32.84
CA LEU A 160 6.52 23.00 34.15
C LEU A 160 5.43 23.51 35.11
N THR A 161 5.21 24.82 35.13
CA THR A 161 4.17 25.43 35.99
C THR A 161 2.76 24.96 35.64
N GLN A 162 2.44 24.80 34.35
CA GLN A 162 1.16 24.26 33.88
C GLN A 162 0.98 22.80 34.30
N ALA A 163 2.04 21.99 34.21
CA ALA A 163 2.00 20.60 34.63
C ALA A 163 1.83 20.45 36.15
N LEU A 164 2.45 21.32 36.94
CA LEU A 164 2.35 21.32 38.40
C LEU A 164 1.00 21.83 38.90
N LEU A 165 0.54 22.98 38.41
CA LEU A 165 -0.65 23.67 38.91
C LEU A 165 -1.94 23.23 38.21
N GLY A 166 -1.83 22.55 37.07
CA GLY A 166 -2.93 22.30 36.16
C GLY A 166 -3.20 23.51 35.27
N ASP A 167 -3.83 23.27 34.12
CA ASP A 167 -4.18 24.31 33.15
C ASP A 167 -5.29 23.81 32.22
N THR A 168 -5.80 24.68 31.35
CA THR A 168 -6.60 24.28 30.20
C THR A 168 -5.84 24.64 28.93
N ILE A 169 -5.42 23.63 28.17
CA ILE A 169 -4.61 23.83 26.97
C ILE A 169 -5.47 23.62 25.72
N GLU A 170 -5.35 24.52 24.76
CA GLU A 170 -5.97 24.36 23.45
C GLU A 170 -5.14 23.41 22.59
N ILE A 171 -5.81 22.40 22.02
CA ILE A 171 -5.25 21.50 21.03
C ILE A 171 -6.06 21.61 19.74
N VAL A 172 -5.37 21.63 18.61
CA VAL A 172 -6.01 21.42 17.32
C VAL A 172 -5.99 19.92 17.09
N THR A 173 -7.13 19.35 16.73
CA THR A 173 -7.25 17.94 16.39
C THR A 173 -6.85 17.69 14.93
N PRO A 174 -6.60 16.43 14.55
CA PRO A 174 -6.31 16.05 13.18
C PRO A 174 -7.37 16.44 12.13
N ASP A 175 -8.65 16.54 12.52
CA ASP A 175 -9.76 17.00 11.70
C ASP A 175 -9.88 18.53 11.61
N GLY A 176 -9.02 19.27 12.32
CA GLY A 176 -8.94 20.74 12.28
C GLY A 176 -9.81 21.44 13.33
N THR A 177 -10.48 20.70 14.22
CA THR A 177 -11.27 21.29 15.31
C THR A 177 -10.38 21.69 16.48
N ALA A 178 -10.65 22.85 17.07
CA ALA A 178 -9.97 23.30 18.28
C ALA A 178 -10.73 22.79 19.51
N ILE A 179 -10.03 22.11 20.42
CA ILE A 179 -10.61 21.54 21.64
C ILE A 179 -9.78 22.00 22.85
N ASN A 180 -10.47 22.36 23.92
CA ASN A 180 -9.86 22.63 25.21
C ASN A 180 -9.65 21.34 25.99
N LEU A 181 -8.39 20.96 26.18
CA LEU A 181 -7.98 19.81 26.97
C LEU A 181 -7.62 20.27 28.39
N LYS A 182 -8.36 19.78 29.38
CA LYS A 182 -8.04 20.04 30.80
C LYS A 182 -6.80 19.25 31.19
N LEU A 183 -5.74 19.94 31.59
CA LEU A 183 -4.51 19.39 32.13
C LEU A 183 -4.61 19.34 33.67
N PRO A 184 -4.68 18.15 34.29
CA PRO A 184 -4.71 18.04 35.75
C PRO A 184 -3.42 18.56 36.40
N ALA A 185 -3.53 19.09 37.61
CA ALA A 185 -2.37 19.37 38.44
C ALA A 185 -1.57 18.09 38.72
N GLY A 186 -0.25 18.19 38.78
CA GLY A 186 0.65 17.04 38.93
C GLY A 186 0.74 16.14 37.70
N THR A 187 0.51 16.66 36.48
CA THR A 187 0.66 15.86 35.26
C THR A 187 2.13 15.51 35.00
N ASN A 188 2.41 14.22 34.83
CA ASN A 188 3.76 13.72 34.55
C ASN A 188 4.23 13.99 33.11
N HIS A 189 5.54 14.03 32.92
CA HIS A 189 6.15 14.05 31.58
C HIS A 189 5.78 12.77 30.81
N LYS A 190 5.47 12.91 29.52
CA LYS A 190 4.94 11.86 28.63
C LYS A 190 3.60 11.25 29.06
N ALA A 191 2.85 11.90 29.96
CA ALA A 191 1.48 11.49 30.23
C ALA A 191 0.67 11.46 28.93
N LYS A 192 -0.10 10.38 28.74
CA LYS A 192 -0.97 10.20 27.57
C LYS A 192 -2.41 10.49 27.96
N MET A 193 -3.00 11.50 27.33
CA MET A 193 -4.39 11.89 27.53
C MET A 193 -5.20 11.49 26.31
N ARG A 194 -6.25 10.69 26.51
CA ARG A 194 -7.09 10.16 25.43
C ARG A 194 -8.23 11.14 25.11
N VAL A 195 -8.36 11.49 23.83
CA VAL A 195 -9.49 12.20 23.25
C VAL A 195 -10.21 11.22 22.32
N PRO A 196 -11.36 10.67 22.75
CA PRO A 196 -12.00 9.57 22.05
C PRO A 196 -12.54 10.02 20.68
N ARG A 197 -12.51 9.13 19.69
CA ARG A 197 -13.08 9.29 18.33
C ARG A 197 -12.44 10.37 17.46
N HIS A 198 -11.27 10.91 17.84
CA HIS A 198 -10.53 11.91 17.07
C HIS A 198 -9.30 11.33 16.35
N GLY A 199 -9.26 10.00 16.16
CA GLY A 199 -8.27 9.29 15.37
C GLY A 199 -8.64 9.18 13.88
N ILE A 200 -8.07 8.18 13.21
CA ILE A 200 -8.36 7.86 11.81
C ILE A 200 -9.64 7.01 11.72
N PRO A 201 -10.62 7.39 10.88
CA PRO A 201 -11.80 6.58 10.64
C PRO A 201 -11.47 5.31 9.86
N GLN A 202 -12.27 4.25 10.06
CA GLN A 202 -12.19 3.08 9.21
C GLN A 202 -12.73 3.38 7.80
N MET A 203 -12.05 2.86 6.76
CA MET A 203 -12.46 3.04 5.37
C MET A 203 -13.79 2.34 5.05
N LYS A 204 -14.06 1.23 5.75
CA LYS A 204 -15.32 0.47 5.68
C LYS A 204 -15.80 0.24 7.12
N GLY A 205 -17.07 0.54 7.40
CA GLY A 205 -17.66 0.43 8.73
C GLY A 205 -17.75 1.75 9.50
N ASN A 206 -18.17 1.66 10.77
CA ASN A 206 -18.47 2.81 11.63
C ASN A 206 -17.45 3.05 12.76
N GLY A 207 -16.25 2.44 12.66
CA GLY A 207 -15.18 2.65 13.64
C GLY A 207 -14.35 3.91 13.38
N CYS A 208 -13.88 4.53 14.45
CA CYS A 208 -12.86 5.59 14.42
C CYS A 208 -11.84 5.29 15.53
N GLY A 209 -10.56 5.52 15.26
CA GLY A 209 -9.55 5.50 16.30
C GLY A 209 -9.65 6.72 17.22
N ASP A 210 -8.69 6.82 18.13
CA ASP A 210 -8.62 7.89 19.11
C ASP A 210 -7.38 8.78 18.91
N LEU A 211 -7.44 9.97 19.50
CA LEU A 211 -6.30 10.87 19.61
C LEU A 211 -5.69 10.75 21.01
N PHE A 212 -4.40 10.48 21.09
CA PHE A 212 -3.63 10.48 22.33
C PHE A 212 -2.72 11.70 22.37
N VAL A 213 -3.02 12.63 23.26
CA VAL A 213 -2.17 13.80 23.50
C VAL A 213 -1.07 13.40 24.47
N VAL A 214 0.18 13.42 24.00
CA VAL A 214 1.37 13.14 24.79
C VAL A 214 1.94 14.45 25.31
N ILE A 215 1.91 14.62 26.63
CA ILE A 215 2.34 15.85 27.29
C ILE A 215 3.86 15.87 27.46
N ASN A 216 4.53 16.80 26.79
CA ASN A 216 5.97 17.00 26.88
C ASN A 216 6.27 18.27 27.68
N ILE A 217 6.63 18.09 28.95
CA ILE A 217 7.06 19.20 29.81
C ILE A 217 8.37 19.79 29.27
N THR A 218 8.36 21.09 29.00
CA THR A 218 9.52 21.84 28.50
C THR A 218 10.19 22.58 29.64
N MET A 219 11.49 22.38 29.80
CA MET A 219 12.31 23.07 30.80
C MET A 219 13.03 24.27 30.17
N PRO A 220 13.04 25.44 30.82
CA PRO A 220 13.81 26.59 30.34
C PRO A 220 15.31 26.30 30.46
N LYS A 221 16.10 26.70 29.45
CA LYS A 221 17.56 26.53 29.45
C LYS A 221 18.29 27.54 30.34
N THR A 222 17.67 28.70 30.54
CA THR A 222 18.23 29.80 31.33
C THR A 222 17.14 30.35 32.25
N LEU A 223 17.56 30.81 33.43
CA LEU A 223 16.68 31.35 34.45
C LEU A 223 17.15 32.77 34.82
N THR A 224 16.19 33.68 34.98
CA THR A 224 16.45 35.00 35.56
C THR A 224 16.76 34.87 37.05
N LYS A 225 17.40 35.91 37.65
CA LYS A 225 17.69 35.94 39.10
C LYS A 225 16.42 35.67 39.94
N LYS A 226 15.34 36.38 39.62
CA LYS A 226 14.04 36.22 40.28
C LYS A 226 13.46 34.80 40.14
N GLN A 227 13.52 34.20 38.95
CA GLN A 227 13.04 32.82 38.75
C GLN A 227 13.87 31.80 39.56
N LYS A 228 15.19 32.00 39.63
CA LYS A 228 16.08 31.14 40.43
C LYS A 228 15.77 31.25 41.93
N GLU A 229 15.57 32.48 42.43
CA GLU A 229 15.17 32.71 43.82
C GLU A 229 13.84 32.03 44.17
N LEU A 230 12.83 32.13 43.29
CA LEU A 230 11.54 31.46 43.47
C LEU A 230 11.67 29.93 43.48
N LEU A 231 12.48 29.36 42.60
CA LEU A 231 12.72 27.91 42.58
C LEU A 231 13.47 27.43 43.83
N GLN A 232 14.43 28.20 44.33
CA GLN A 232 15.10 27.89 45.61
C GLN A 232 14.15 27.98 46.81
N GLN A 233 13.14 28.86 46.76
CA GLN A 233 12.10 28.89 47.77
C GLN A 233 11.22 27.64 47.70
N LEU A 234 10.85 27.19 46.50
CA LEU A 234 10.11 25.94 46.31
C LEU A 234 10.92 24.72 46.78
N GLU A 235 12.21 24.67 46.47
CA GLU A 235 13.13 23.61 46.95
C GLU A 235 13.12 23.50 48.47
N LYS A 236 13.13 24.63 49.20
CA LYS A 236 13.04 24.66 50.66
C LYS A 236 11.71 24.12 51.21
N THR A 237 10.65 24.15 50.41
CA THR A 237 9.35 23.55 50.78
C THR A 237 9.28 22.04 50.52
N GLY A 238 10.30 21.46 49.88
CA GLY A 238 10.37 20.03 49.55
C GLY A 238 9.83 19.68 48.16
N LEU A 239 9.73 20.66 47.25
CA LEU A 239 9.30 20.47 45.87
C LEU A 239 10.49 20.46 44.90
#